data_AF-L0RGW3-F1
#
_entry.id   AF-L0RGW3-F1
#
_cell.length_a   1.000
_cell.length_b   1.000
_cell.length_c   1.000
_cell.angle_alpha   90.00
_cell.angle_beta   90.00
_cell.angle_gamma   90.00
#
_symmetry.space_group_name_H-M   'P 1'
#
loop_
_entity.id
_entity.type
_entity.pdbx_description
1 polymer ?
#
loop_
_entity_poly.entity_id
_entity_poly.type
_entity_poly.pdbx_seq_one_letter_code
_entity_poly.pdbx_strand_id
1 'polypeptide(L)'
;MKHATIYDICDVPVLKKTNISEPGKNLRKLYKKLFGNPLLKHFILRWCSHPSIPMGKIEPYRDMMNAAMTATYDNWQDTVWIKKTFAPLEALLNRVKNPQWRIRHTADTRPPRVSEAEVNEVLDAVLKDVIRVWDKNPKDPYFPVSAQIIMPGDPVCDGENFMNIMSGLGSYEFQNINLLFGLMRCFLHANPLALKIFRRPWKGIAEPLSMRVSWITHRTAFYDDIFWEQIYNLYILEELPQKEQVRLKEMLESILYFLIVTSMEWLVAPSSGIRHPAITCLPKDENGKPLCNLKPRDWKAKKELGFDDYVPDVDTTFLALAMSRKWLDLVAEKKLDCDSALLQSCEYFLDFPWVEIINEYQIGGGNKTNLPTITMTRPLDYFGAVPLWFDKPFTKADGHVVRETLGNEICPGHNMDILESILVNRTQWKALEGENLETVKRFLTFHHNAFVSGNFKHDNAVRFYLPEIYVSYAGRLYDTWLTLSDEEQELIDPTGKVEQIREAAINYCKFDMLGSTLNPFDASLAVATLSLLRYRQRGDGIVERGIRILHDHLGEGSFKHPYKAYEWTMVRHPTRIIVGSEVTTSLFALNAIACYKHYMK
;
A
#
# COMPACT_ATOMS: atom_id res chain seq x y z
N MET A 1 -25.80 -8.46 35.00
CA MET A 1 -26.63 -7.82 33.95
C MET A 1 -26.25 -8.43 32.61
N LYS A 2 -27.21 -8.88 31.78
CA LYS A 2 -26.92 -9.47 30.47
C LYS A 2 -26.53 -8.35 29.48
N HIS A 3 -25.41 -8.52 28.80
CA HIS A 3 -24.93 -7.61 27.76
C HIS A 3 -25.30 -8.11 26.37
N ALA A 4 -25.44 -7.19 25.42
CA ALA A 4 -25.77 -7.51 24.04
C ALA A 4 -24.57 -8.16 23.33
N THR A 5 -24.87 -9.07 22.40
CA THR A 5 -23.96 -9.56 21.37
C THR A 5 -24.21 -8.84 20.05
N ILE A 6 -23.31 -9.01 19.07
CA ILE A 6 -23.50 -8.47 17.72
C ILE A 6 -24.79 -8.99 17.06
N TYR A 7 -25.21 -10.22 17.41
CA TYR A 7 -26.43 -10.82 16.89
C TYR A 7 -27.69 -10.19 17.47
N ASP A 8 -27.66 -9.76 18.74
CA ASP A 8 -28.80 -9.07 19.37
C ASP A 8 -29.08 -7.72 18.69
N ILE A 9 -28.03 -7.07 18.16
CA ILE A 9 -28.09 -5.81 17.41
C ILE A 9 -28.55 -6.07 15.97
N CYS A 10 -27.97 -7.05 15.29
CA CYS A 10 -28.08 -7.17 13.84
C CYS A 10 -29.10 -8.20 13.33
N ASP A 11 -29.33 -9.34 14.00
CA ASP A 11 -30.15 -10.44 13.42
C ASP A 11 -31.58 -9.96 13.11
N VAL A 12 -32.22 -9.19 14.00
CA VAL A 12 -33.59 -8.71 13.78
C VAL A 12 -33.63 -7.65 12.66
N PRO A 13 -32.89 -6.53 12.73
CA PRO A 13 -32.92 -5.51 11.68
C PRO A 13 -32.47 -6.03 10.30
N VAL A 14 -31.47 -6.90 10.24
CA VAL A 14 -30.87 -7.31 8.96
C VAL A 14 -31.62 -8.47 8.32
N LEU A 15 -31.99 -9.50 9.10
CA LEU A 15 -32.56 -10.73 8.54
C LEU A 15 -34.09 -10.73 8.46
N LYS A 16 -34.79 -10.03 9.36
CA LYS A 16 -36.26 -10.07 9.43
C LYS A 16 -36.96 -8.93 8.69
N LYS A 17 -36.24 -7.87 8.33
CA LYS A 17 -36.81 -6.72 7.61
C LYS A 17 -37.27 -7.11 6.20
N THR A 18 -38.47 -6.71 5.80
CA THR A 18 -39.01 -7.02 4.47
C THR A 18 -38.86 -5.86 3.50
N ASN A 19 -39.16 -4.63 3.93
CA ASN A 19 -38.91 -3.43 3.15
C ASN A 19 -37.43 -3.03 3.26
N ILE A 20 -36.67 -3.24 2.19
CA ILE A 20 -35.22 -2.99 2.12
C ILE A 20 -34.86 -2.31 0.80
N SER A 21 -33.90 -1.39 0.87
CA SER A 21 -33.32 -0.73 -0.30
C SER A 21 -32.26 -1.62 -0.98
N GLU A 22 -31.73 -1.19 -2.12
CA GLU A 22 -30.60 -1.89 -2.77
C GLU A 22 -29.34 -1.92 -1.89
N PRO A 23 -28.91 -0.81 -1.25
CA PRO A 23 -27.87 -0.87 -0.23
C PRO A 23 -28.18 -1.83 0.92
N GLY A 24 -29.43 -1.91 1.35
CA GLY A 24 -29.88 -2.88 2.37
C GLY A 24 -29.77 -4.34 1.93
N LYS A 25 -30.03 -4.64 0.64
CA LYS A 25 -29.81 -5.99 0.08
C LYS A 25 -28.33 -6.37 0.12
N ASN A 26 -27.45 -5.44 -0.27
CA ASN A 26 -26.01 -5.63 -0.19
C ASN A 26 -25.56 -5.86 1.26
N LEU A 27 -25.98 -5.01 2.21
CA LEU A 27 -25.67 -5.15 3.64
C LEU A 27 -26.08 -6.52 4.19
N ARG A 28 -27.29 -6.99 3.86
CA ARG A 28 -27.77 -8.33 4.25
C ARG A 28 -26.89 -9.44 3.68
N LYS A 29 -26.46 -9.31 2.42
CA LYS A 29 -25.59 -10.29 1.77
C LYS A 29 -24.23 -10.36 2.48
N LEU A 30 -23.61 -9.21 2.75
CA LEU A 30 -22.35 -9.11 3.48
C LEU A 30 -22.48 -9.66 4.90
N TYR A 31 -23.57 -9.32 5.62
CA TYR A 31 -23.88 -9.83 6.95
C TYR A 31 -23.92 -11.35 6.99
N LYS A 32 -24.65 -11.99 6.06
CA LYS A 32 -24.75 -13.46 5.96
C LYS A 32 -23.39 -14.10 5.70
N LYS A 33 -22.54 -13.46 4.90
CA LYS A 33 -21.20 -13.96 4.56
C LYS A 33 -20.22 -13.85 5.73
N LEU A 34 -20.24 -12.71 6.43
CA LEU A 34 -19.32 -12.39 7.52
C LEU A 34 -19.81 -12.95 8.86
N PHE A 35 -20.91 -12.41 9.40
CA PHE A 35 -21.44 -12.79 10.71
C PHE A 35 -22.32 -14.03 10.69
N GLY A 36 -22.84 -14.41 9.53
CA GLY A 36 -23.57 -15.67 9.33
C GLY A 36 -22.67 -16.88 9.08
N ASN A 37 -21.35 -16.71 8.95
CA ASN A 37 -20.42 -17.82 8.82
C ASN A 37 -20.54 -18.76 10.04
N PRO A 38 -20.82 -20.07 9.87
CA PRO A 38 -21.10 -20.96 11.00
C PRO A 38 -19.98 -21.05 12.02
N LEU A 39 -18.72 -21.04 11.57
CA LEU A 39 -17.54 -21.10 12.45
C LEU A 39 -17.44 -19.83 13.29
N LEU A 40 -17.50 -18.66 12.65
CA LEU A 40 -17.45 -17.38 13.35
C LEU A 40 -18.67 -17.22 14.28
N LYS A 41 -19.87 -17.56 13.82
CA LYS A 41 -21.12 -17.38 14.56
C LYS A 41 -21.17 -18.23 15.81
N HIS A 42 -21.07 -19.56 15.66
CA HIS A 42 -21.38 -20.46 16.75
C HIS A 42 -20.21 -20.69 17.70
N PHE A 43 -18.97 -20.51 17.25
CA PHE A 43 -17.78 -20.82 18.06
C PHE A 43 -17.06 -19.58 18.60
N ILE A 44 -17.30 -18.38 18.06
CA ILE A 44 -16.57 -17.18 18.46
C ILE A 44 -17.51 -16.05 18.84
N LEU A 45 -18.22 -15.47 17.87
CA LEU A 45 -18.91 -14.19 18.03
C LEU A 45 -20.16 -14.26 18.89
N ARG A 46 -20.85 -15.41 18.97
CA ARG A 46 -22.04 -15.58 19.83
C ARG A 46 -21.69 -15.43 21.32
N TRP A 47 -20.43 -15.65 21.67
CA TRP A 47 -19.93 -15.53 23.03
C TRP A 47 -19.27 -14.18 23.29
N CYS A 48 -19.13 -13.34 22.28
CA CYS A 48 -18.60 -11.99 22.39
C CYS A 48 -19.72 -11.02 22.76
N SER A 49 -19.95 -10.81 24.06
CA SER A 49 -20.86 -9.77 24.55
C SER A 49 -20.12 -8.45 24.79
N HIS A 50 -20.79 -7.30 24.63
CA HIS A 50 -20.15 -5.99 24.79
C HIS A 50 -20.53 -5.33 26.13
N PRO A 51 -19.58 -5.09 27.05
CA PRO A 51 -19.87 -4.62 28.41
C PRO A 51 -20.51 -3.22 28.45
N SER A 52 -20.27 -2.37 27.45
CA SER A 52 -20.91 -1.05 27.39
C SER A 52 -22.35 -1.07 26.86
N ILE A 53 -22.88 -2.22 26.44
CA ILE A 53 -24.22 -2.33 25.86
C ILE A 53 -25.06 -3.33 26.68
N PRO A 54 -25.66 -2.89 27.80
CA PRO A 54 -26.69 -3.66 28.48
C PRO A 54 -27.86 -3.95 27.52
N MET A 55 -28.53 -5.10 27.68
CA MET A 55 -29.67 -5.46 26.83
C MET A 55 -30.78 -4.39 26.81
N GLY A 56 -30.99 -3.66 27.90
CA GLY A 56 -31.96 -2.56 27.96
C GLY A 56 -31.55 -1.27 27.22
N LYS A 57 -30.34 -1.21 26.65
CA LYS A 57 -29.81 -0.05 25.90
C LYS A 57 -29.47 -0.41 24.45
N ILE A 58 -30.09 -1.45 23.90
CA ILE A 58 -29.77 -1.95 22.56
C ILE A 58 -30.46 -1.19 21.43
N GLU A 59 -31.58 -0.53 21.70
CA GLU A 59 -32.43 0.08 20.67
C GLU A 59 -31.70 1.09 19.77
N PRO A 60 -30.84 2.01 20.26
CA PRO A 60 -30.09 2.91 19.37
C PRO A 60 -29.25 2.20 18.31
N TYR A 61 -28.71 1.03 18.63
CA TYR A 61 -27.92 0.22 17.69
C TYR A 61 -28.81 -0.53 16.70
N ARG A 62 -30.01 -0.96 17.12
CA ARG A 62 -30.99 -1.56 16.21
C ARG A 62 -31.56 -0.53 15.26
N ASP A 63 -31.80 0.69 15.73
CA ASP A 63 -32.26 1.81 14.91
C ASP A 63 -31.23 2.18 13.85
N MET A 64 -29.95 2.25 14.22
CA MET A 64 -28.83 2.40 13.28
C MET A 64 -28.86 1.34 12.17
N MET A 65 -28.98 0.05 12.54
CA MET A 65 -29.03 -1.03 11.54
C MET A 65 -30.32 -1.00 10.70
N ASN A 66 -31.46 -0.64 11.28
CA ASN A 66 -32.72 -0.46 10.55
C ASN A 66 -32.62 0.67 9.52
N ALA A 67 -32.00 1.79 9.89
CA ALA A 67 -31.76 2.91 9.00
C ALA A 67 -30.86 2.48 7.83
N ALA A 68 -29.74 1.82 8.09
CA ALA A 68 -28.85 1.30 7.05
C ALA A 68 -29.56 0.32 6.08
N MET A 69 -30.48 -0.51 6.58
CA MET A 69 -31.25 -1.45 5.76
C MET A 69 -32.28 -0.79 4.82
N THR A 70 -32.68 0.44 5.11
CA THR A 70 -33.68 1.20 4.33
C THR A 70 -33.10 2.40 3.60
N ALA A 71 -31.81 2.71 3.84
CA ALA A 71 -31.09 3.83 3.26
C ALA A 71 -31.03 3.75 1.73
N THR A 72 -31.33 4.85 1.05
CA THR A 72 -31.11 5.01 -0.39
C THR A 72 -29.65 5.35 -0.68
N TYR A 73 -29.30 5.44 -1.97
CA TYR A 73 -28.01 5.97 -2.39
C TYR A 73 -27.78 7.38 -1.81
N ASP A 74 -28.76 8.27 -1.91
CA ASP A 74 -28.66 9.65 -1.42
C ASP A 74 -28.37 9.72 0.09
N ASN A 75 -28.94 8.81 0.87
CA ASN A 75 -28.62 8.74 2.31
C ASN A 75 -27.15 8.41 2.54
N TRP A 76 -26.60 7.48 1.76
CA TRP A 76 -25.19 7.11 1.81
C TRP A 76 -24.24 8.19 1.29
N GLN A 77 -24.74 9.23 0.62
CA GLN A 77 -23.96 10.42 0.23
C GLN A 77 -24.18 11.61 1.19
N ASP A 78 -25.21 11.55 2.05
CA ASP A 78 -25.52 12.61 3.00
C ASP A 78 -24.67 12.48 4.28
N THR A 79 -23.63 13.31 4.36
CA THR A 79 -22.72 13.37 5.51
C THR A 79 -23.42 13.68 6.85
N VAL A 80 -24.53 14.42 6.85
CA VAL A 80 -25.30 14.72 8.06
C VAL A 80 -26.08 13.48 8.50
N TRP A 81 -26.69 12.78 7.54
CA TRP A 81 -27.36 11.51 7.80
C TRP A 81 -26.39 10.45 8.33
N ILE A 82 -25.21 10.31 7.72
CA ILE A 82 -24.16 9.36 8.15
C ILE A 82 -23.78 9.63 9.61
N LYS A 83 -23.38 10.88 9.92
CA LYS A 83 -22.96 11.25 11.28
C LYS A 83 -24.05 10.97 12.31
N LYS A 84 -25.30 11.36 12.02
CA LYS A 84 -26.42 11.12 12.92
C LYS A 84 -26.71 9.63 13.11
N THR A 85 -26.74 8.87 12.01
CA THR A 85 -27.16 7.46 12.02
C THR A 85 -26.13 6.57 12.71
N PHE A 86 -24.83 6.80 12.46
CA PHE A 86 -23.77 5.93 12.95
C PHE A 86 -23.09 6.44 14.24
N ALA A 87 -23.56 7.56 14.82
CA ALA A 87 -23.08 8.08 16.11
C ALA A 87 -23.00 7.02 17.24
N PRO A 88 -23.94 6.05 17.37
CA PRO A 88 -23.81 5.00 18.36
C PRO A 88 -22.55 4.14 18.19
N LEU A 89 -22.15 3.84 16.94
CA LEU A 89 -20.96 3.06 16.64
C LEU A 89 -19.68 3.88 16.79
N GLU A 90 -19.67 5.14 16.34
CA GLU A 90 -18.59 6.10 16.58
C GLU A 90 -18.24 6.18 18.08
N ALA A 91 -19.26 6.32 18.92
CA ALA A 91 -19.08 6.38 20.38
C ALA A 91 -18.51 5.09 20.98
N LEU A 92 -18.74 3.92 20.36
CA LEU A 92 -18.12 2.66 20.77
C LEU A 92 -16.67 2.55 20.28
N LEU A 93 -16.39 2.95 19.04
CA LEU A 93 -15.05 2.95 18.46
C LEU A 93 -14.09 3.83 19.27
N ASN A 94 -14.55 5.00 19.73
CA ASN A 94 -13.79 5.89 20.62
C ASN A 94 -13.39 5.24 21.96
N ARG A 95 -14.02 4.12 22.35
CA ARG A 95 -13.70 3.38 23.58
C ARG A 95 -12.81 2.17 23.34
N VAL A 96 -12.52 1.83 22.08
CA VAL A 96 -11.67 0.70 21.74
C VAL A 96 -10.24 0.99 22.19
N LYS A 97 -9.70 0.11 23.04
CA LYS A 97 -8.30 0.14 23.43
C LYS A 97 -7.54 -0.90 22.61
N ASN A 98 -6.54 -0.45 21.86
CA ASN A 98 -5.65 -1.36 21.15
C ASN A 98 -4.65 -1.97 22.16
N PRO A 99 -4.45 -3.29 22.16
CA PRO A 99 -3.32 -3.87 22.87
C PRO A 99 -2.02 -3.49 22.14
N GLN A 100 -0.90 -3.57 22.84
CA GLN A 100 0.40 -3.45 22.20
C GLN A 100 0.63 -4.66 21.30
N TRP A 101 0.58 -4.42 19.99
CA TRP A 101 0.75 -5.46 18.98
C TRP A 101 2.22 -5.70 18.62
N ARG A 102 2.99 -4.63 18.40
CA ARG A 102 4.41 -4.68 18.06
C ARG A 102 5.25 -4.89 19.33
N ILE A 103 6.08 -5.93 19.32
CA ILE A 103 7.10 -6.21 20.34
C ILE A 103 8.43 -5.66 19.83
N ARG A 104 8.89 -4.58 20.46
CA ARG A 104 10.17 -3.91 20.17
C ARG A 104 11.01 -3.92 21.45
N HIS A 105 12.19 -4.54 21.41
CA HIS A 105 13.22 -4.43 22.45
C HIS A 105 14.41 -3.67 21.88
N THR A 106 15.10 -2.90 22.72
CA THR A 106 16.34 -2.20 22.35
C THR A 106 17.34 -3.20 21.76
N ALA A 107 17.95 -2.83 20.64
CA ALA A 107 18.96 -3.66 19.98
C ALA A 107 20.28 -3.65 20.77
N ASP A 108 21.04 -4.74 20.65
CA ASP A 108 22.38 -4.85 21.24
C ASP A 108 23.36 -3.89 20.56
N THR A 109 23.83 -2.85 21.23
CA THR A 109 24.68 -1.81 20.62
C THR A 109 26.06 -2.29 20.16
N ARG A 110 26.46 -3.53 20.45
CA ARG A 110 27.74 -4.09 19.97
C ARG A 110 27.72 -4.23 18.44
N PRO A 111 28.76 -3.74 17.72
CA PRO A 111 28.87 -3.92 16.27
C PRO A 111 28.93 -5.42 15.91
N PRO A 112 27.98 -5.96 15.13
CA PRO A 112 28.08 -7.31 14.65
C PRO A 112 29.21 -7.39 13.62
N ARG A 113 30.00 -8.47 13.68
CA ARG A 113 30.90 -8.80 12.59
C ARG A 113 30.12 -9.64 11.59
N VAL A 114 30.05 -9.19 10.36
CA VAL A 114 29.42 -9.94 9.26
C VAL A 114 30.52 -10.23 8.23
N SER A 115 30.67 -11.50 7.90
CA SER A 115 31.60 -11.96 6.87
C SER A 115 30.97 -11.89 5.49
N GLU A 116 31.80 -11.79 4.46
CA GLU A 116 31.34 -11.84 3.07
C GLU A 116 30.61 -13.15 2.74
N ALA A 117 31.02 -14.26 3.36
CA ALA A 117 30.37 -15.56 3.20
C ALA A 117 28.91 -15.52 3.70
N GLU A 118 28.63 -14.87 4.83
CA GLU A 118 27.27 -14.72 5.36
C GLU A 118 26.40 -13.83 4.45
N VAL A 119 26.99 -12.77 3.87
CA VAL A 119 26.30 -11.90 2.90
C VAL A 119 25.92 -12.70 1.65
N ASN A 120 26.86 -13.47 1.11
CA ASN A 120 26.63 -14.29 -0.09
C ASN A 120 25.66 -15.44 0.18
N GLU A 121 25.67 -16.04 1.38
CA GLU A 121 24.69 -17.06 1.77
C GLU A 121 23.25 -16.52 1.73
N VAL A 122 23.03 -15.28 2.22
CA VAL A 122 21.72 -14.63 2.10
C VAL A 122 21.36 -14.41 0.63
N LEU A 123 22.27 -13.86 -0.18
CA LEU A 123 22.04 -13.59 -1.60
C LEU A 123 21.65 -14.86 -2.37
N ASP A 124 22.41 -15.93 -2.20
CA ASP A 124 22.18 -17.22 -2.86
C ASP A 124 20.82 -17.81 -2.49
N ALA A 125 20.45 -17.74 -1.21
CA ALA A 125 19.18 -18.24 -0.71
C ALA A 125 17.98 -17.48 -1.30
N VAL A 126 18.03 -16.15 -1.33
CA VAL A 126 16.93 -15.32 -1.84
C VAL A 126 16.85 -15.35 -3.36
N LEU A 127 17.97 -15.33 -4.08
CA LEU A 127 17.99 -15.42 -5.55
C LEU A 127 17.43 -16.76 -6.03
N LYS A 128 17.82 -17.86 -5.38
CA LYS A 128 17.26 -19.20 -5.64
C LYS A 128 15.76 -19.24 -5.37
N ASP A 129 15.28 -18.56 -4.34
CA ASP A 129 13.85 -18.48 -4.04
C ASP A 129 13.07 -17.74 -5.13
N VAL A 130 13.56 -16.56 -5.52
CA VAL A 130 12.98 -15.70 -6.56
C VAL A 130 12.88 -16.46 -7.89
N ILE A 131 13.97 -17.06 -8.37
CA ILE A 131 13.98 -17.84 -9.61
C ILE A 131 13.02 -19.03 -9.52
N ARG A 132 13.08 -19.80 -8.43
CA ARG A 132 12.20 -20.96 -8.22
C ARG A 132 10.72 -20.58 -8.24
N VAL A 133 10.35 -19.45 -7.67
CA VAL A 133 8.95 -18.99 -7.61
C VAL A 133 8.49 -18.54 -8.99
N TRP A 134 9.31 -17.77 -9.70
CA TRP A 134 9.05 -17.33 -11.06
C TRP A 134 8.80 -18.51 -12.01
N ASP A 135 9.61 -19.57 -11.88
CA ASP A 135 9.55 -20.78 -12.71
C ASP A 135 8.29 -21.65 -12.47
N LYS A 136 7.48 -21.39 -11.43
CA LYS A 136 6.28 -22.19 -11.13
C LYS A 136 5.17 -22.03 -12.18
N ASN A 137 5.14 -20.90 -12.88
CA ASN A 137 4.08 -20.59 -13.86
C ASN A 137 4.71 -20.26 -15.23
N PRO A 138 5.29 -21.25 -15.95
CA PRO A 138 6.10 -20.97 -17.14
C PRO A 138 5.34 -20.34 -18.32
N LYS A 139 4.00 -20.39 -18.32
CA LYS A 139 3.16 -19.78 -19.37
C LYS A 139 2.77 -18.33 -19.09
N ASP A 140 2.83 -17.92 -17.84
CA ASP A 140 2.51 -16.59 -17.34
C ASP A 140 3.29 -16.42 -16.04
N PRO A 141 4.61 -16.16 -16.10
CA PRO A 141 5.44 -16.05 -14.91
C PRO A 141 5.07 -14.81 -14.08
N TYR A 142 5.00 -14.97 -12.75
CA TYR A 142 4.73 -13.86 -11.83
C TYR A 142 5.13 -14.21 -10.39
N PHE A 143 5.21 -13.18 -9.55
CA PHE A 143 5.39 -13.33 -8.11
C PHE A 143 4.04 -13.28 -7.39
N PRO A 144 3.59 -14.38 -6.75
CA PRO A 144 2.31 -14.38 -6.04
C PRO A 144 2.37 -13.51 -4.79
N VAL A 145 1.34 -12.70 -4.60
CA VAL A 145 1.16 -11.84 -3.41
C VAL A 145 -0.15 -12.19 -2.74
N SER A 146 -0.17 -12.24 -1.41
CA SER A 146 -1.36 -12.58 -0.64
C SER A 146 -1.88 -11.38 0.14
N ALA A 147 -3.18 -11.13 0.05
CA ALA A 147 -3.89 -10.23 0.94
C ALA A 147 -4.55 -11.01 2.09
N GLN A 148 -4.49 -10.47 3.31
CA GLN A 148 -5.09 -11.03 4.51
C GLN A 148 -5.89 -9.96 5.25
N ILE A 149 -7.18 -10.23 5.48
CA ILE A 149 -8.05 -9.36 6.27
C ILE A 149 -7.76 -9.59 7.76
N ILE A 150 -7.46 -8.53 8.49
CA ILE A 150 -7.26 -8.54 9.94
C ILE A 150 -8.59 -8.21 10.62
N MET A 151 -9.27 -9.25 11.11
CA MET A 151 -10.61 -9.17 11.68
C MET A 151 -10.79 -8.15 12.82
N PRO A 152 -9.81 -7.95 13.73
CA PRO A 152 -9.89 -6.88 14.74
C PRO A 152 -9.89 -5.46 14.17
N GLY A 153 -9.64 -5.32 12.87
CA GLY A 153 -9.59 -4.04 12.18
C GLY A 153 -8.31 -3.28 12.47
N ASP A 154 -8.33 -2.04 12.00
CA ASP A 154 -7.22 -1.12 12.03
C ASP A 154 -7.07 -0.40 13.39
N PRO A 155 -5.87 -0.42 14.03
CA PRO A 155 -5.62 0.34 15.25
C PRO A 155 -5.92 1.83 15.19
N VAL A 156 -5.75 2.50 14.04
CA VAL A 156 -5.98 3.95 13.92
C VAL A 156 -7.44 4.31 13.61
N CYS A 157 -8.31 3.33 13.35
CA CYS A 157 -9.73 3.57 13.13
C CYS A 157 -10.49 3.72 14.47
N ASP A 158 -10.52 4.97 14.96
CA ASP A 158 -11.42 5.44 16.01
C ASP A 158 -12.74 5.98 15.41
N GLY A 159 -13.57 6.61 16.24
CA GLY A 159 -14.85 7.13 15.81
C GLY A 159 -14.75 8.28 14.81
N GLU A 160 -13.83 9.23 15.01
CA GLU A 160 -13.62 10.36 14.10
C GLU A 160 -13.18 9.85 12.72
N ASN A 161 -12.18 8.98 12.71
CA ASN A 161 -11.64 8.37 11.51
C ASN A 161 -12.70 7.52 10.80
N PHE A 162 -13.47 6.71 11.54
CA PHE A 162 -14.59 5.97 10.97
C PHE A 162 -15.60 6.89 10.28
N MET A 163 -16.01 8.00 10.91
CA MET A 163 -16.95 8.96 10.31
C MET A 163 -16.37 9.66 9.08
N ASN A 164 -15.07 9.99 9.11
CA ASN A 164 -14.36 10.55 7.97
C ASN A 164 -14.37 9.60 6.77
N ILE A 165 -14.03 8.32 7.00
CA ILE A 165 -14.10 7.29 5.96
C ILE A 165 -15.52 7.16 5.42
N MET A 166 -16.50 6.93 6.30
CA MET A 166 -17.89 6.71 5.88
C MET A 166 -18.42 7.88 5.04
N SER A 167 -18.02 9.11 5.35
CA SER A 167 -18.44 10.32 4.61
C SER A 167 -17.66 10.54 3.31
N GLY A 168 -16.45 9.99 3.17
CA GLY A 168 -15.58 10.19 2.01
C GLY A 168 -15.71 9.11 0.93
N LEU A 169 -16.39 8.01 1.21
CA LEU A 169 -16.60 6.91 0.28
C LEU A 169 -17.80 7.16 -0.66
N GLY A 170 -17.59 6.97 -1.97
CA GLY A 170 -18.67 7.04 -2.96
C GLY A 170 -19.52 5.77 -3.04
N SER A 171 -18.98 4.59 -2.71
CA SER A 171 -19.73 3.32 -2.82
C SER A 171 -20.36 2.86 -1.50
N TYR A 172 -21.66 2.57 -1.56
CA TYR A 172 -22.38 2.02 -0.40
C TYR A 172 -21.94 0.60 -0.06
N GLU A 173 -21.43 -0.17 -1.03
CA GLU A 173 -20.87 -1.51 -0.79
C GLU A 173 -19.70 -1.41 0.17
N PHE A 174 -18.84 -0.42 -0.02
CA PHE A 174 -17.68 -0.21 0.82
C PHE A 174 -18.06 0.44 2.15
N GLN A 175 -19.03 1.36 2.18
CA GLN A 175 -19.57 1.87 3.46
C GLN A 175 -20.25 0.75 4.30
N ASN A 176 -20.97 -0.17 3.66
CA ASN A 176 -21.59 -1.31 4.34
C ASN A 176 -20.55 -2.25 4.95
N ILE A 177 -19.46 -2.58 4.22
CA ILE A 177 -18.40 -3.42 4.80
C ILE A 177 -17.70 -2.68 5.94
N ASN A 178 -17.54 -1.35 5.82
CA ASN A 178 -17.00 -0.51 6.89
C ASN A 178 -17.84 -0.59 8.17
N LEU A 179 -19.17 -0.45 8.04
CA LEU A 179 -20.12 -0.58 9.15
C LEU A 179 -19.97 -1.93 9.88
N LEU A 180 -19.92 -3.04 9.12
CA LEU A 180 -19.81 -4.37 9.70
C LEU A 180 -18.46 -4.57 10.40
N PHE A 181 -17.34 -4.14 9.81
CA PHE A 181 -16.03 -4.29 10.44
C PHE A 181 -15.83 -3.36 11.65
N GLY A 182 -16.44 -2.17 11.64
CA GLY A 182 -16.49 -1.30 12.82
C GLY A 182 -17.18 -2.00 14.00
N LEU A 183 -18.34 -2.62 13.76
CA LEU A 183 -19.02 -3.44 14.77
C LEU A 183 -18.15 -4.62 15.23
N MET A 184 -17.59 -5.38 14.29
CA MET A 184 -16.71 -6.51 14.60
C MET A 184 -15.56 -6.10 15.53
N ARG A 185 -14.90 -4.99 15.22
CA ARG A 185 -13.81 -4.41 16.00
C ARG A 185 -14.23 -4.13 17.45
N CYS A 186 -15.35 -3.43 17.66
CA CYS A 186 -15.85 -3.15 19.02
C CYS A 186 -16.11 -4.44 19.82
N PHE A 187 -16.76 -5.43 19.21
CA PHE A 187 -17.08 -6.69 19.89
C PHE A 187 -15.86 -7.56 20.16
N LEU A 188 -14.90 -7.64 19.23
CA LEU A 188 -13.66 -8.40 19.45
C LEU A 188 -12.77 -7.76 20.51
N HIS A 189 -12.59 -6.43 20.48
CA HIS A 189 -11.74 -5.73 21.45
C HIS A 189 -12.32 -5.76 22.88
N ALA A 190 -13.64 -5.87 23.02
CA ALA A 190 -14.27 -6.11 24.31
C ALA A 190 -14.03 -7.53 24.87
N ASN A 191 -13.49 -8.46 24.06
CA ASN A 191 -13.37 -9.88 24.38
C ASN A 191 -11.94 -10.42 24.09
N PRO A 192 -10.98 -10.25 25.02
CA PRO A 192 -9.56 -10.55 24.78
C PRO A 192 -9.24 -11.99 24.36
N LEU A 193 -10.02 -12.97 24.82
CA LEU A 193 -9.82 -14.38 24.44
C LEU A 193 -10.17 -14.63 22.97
N ALA A 194 -11.29 -14.07 22.50
CA ALA A 194 -11.67 -14.12 21.09
C ALA A 194 -10.67 -13.34 20.22
N LEU A 195 -10.22 -12.19 20.68
CA LEU A 195 -9.23 -11.35 19.99
C LEU A 195 -7.92 -12.12 19.69
N LYS A 196 -7.42 -12.90 20.65
CA LYS A 196 -6.19 -13.71 20.52
C LYS A 196 -6.26 -14.83 19.47
N ILE A 197 -7.45 -15.20 19.02
CA ILE A 197 -7.64 -16.17 17.93
C ILE A 197 -7.26 -15.53 16.59
N PHE A 198 -7.62 -14.26 16.39
CA PHE A 198 -7.42 -13.56 15.11
C PHE A 198 -6.09 -12.83 15.03
N ARG A 199 -5.57 -12.33 16.14
CA ARG A 199 -4.36 -11.50 16.14
C ARG A 199 -3.58 -11.65 17.43
N ARG A 200 -2.26 -11.79 17.31
CA ARG A 200 -1.32 -11.95 18.43
C ARG A 200 -0.19 -10.94 18.29
N PRO A 201 0.43 -10.50 19.39
CA PRO A 201 1.62 -9.68 19.32
C PRO A 201 2.76 -10.35 18.53
N TRP A 202 3.56 -9.58 17.80
CA TRP A 202 4.68 -10.06 16.97
C TRP A 202 5.95 -9.24 17.19
N LYS A 203 7.11 -9.77 16.82
CA LYS A 203 8.40 -9.08 16.88
C LYS A 203 8.65 -8.26 15.61
N GLY A 204 9.20 -7.05 15.77
CA GLY A 204 9.46 -6.14 14.66
C GLY A 204 8.30 -5.18 14.39
N ILE A 205 8.30 -4.58 13.20
CA ILE A 205 7.37 -3.53 12.79
C ILE A 205 6.30 -4.11 11.87
N ALA A 206 6.70 -4.67 10.74
CA ALA A 206 5.80 -5.34 9.81
C ALA A 206 5.13 -6.57 10.43
N GLU A 207 3.80 -6.68 10.29
CA GLU A 207 3.04 -7.80 10.82
C GLU A 207 3.22 -9.06 9.95
N PRO A 208 3.56 -10.23 10.53
CA PRO A 208 3.62 -11.46 9.76
C PRO A 208 2.21 -11.92 9.36
N LEU A 209 2.05 -12.34 8.10
CA LEU A 209 0.83 -12.96 7.62
C LEU A 209 0.70 -14.37 8.21
N SER A 210 -0.18 -14.53 9.20
CA SER A 210 -0.29 -15.77 10.00
C SER A 210 -1.41 -16.73 9.58
N MET A 211 -2.41 -16.28 8.81
CA MET A 211 -3.64 -17.03 8.53
C MET A 211 -3.74 -17.46 7.07
N ARG A 212 -2.88 -18.39 6.62
CA ARG A 212 -2.82 -18.89 5.23
C ARG A 212 -4.16 -19.32 4.63
N VAL A 213 -5.05 -19.89 5.43
CA VAL A 213 -6.39 -20.32 4.97
C VAL A 213 -7.29 -19.16 4.54
N SER A 214 -6.95 -17.94 4.96
CA SER A 214 -7.67 -16.69 4.62
C SER A 214 -6.98 -15.87 3.55
N TRP A 215 -5.86 -16.35 3.00
CA TRP A 215 -5.11 -15.62 1.98
C TRP A 215 -5.88 -15.57 0.66
N ILE A 216 -5.97 -14.36 0.13
CA ILE A 216 -6.39 -14.11 -1.25
C ILE A 216 -5.11 -13.85 -2.02
N THR A 217 -4.67 -14.84 -2.78
CA THR A 217 -3.43 -14.76 -3.55
C THR A 217 -3.72 -14.29 -4.98
N HIS A 218 -3.02 -13.27 -5.42
CA HIS A 218 -3.17 -12.70 -6.76
C HIS A 218 -1.90 -12.03 -7.28
N ARG A 219 -1.93 -11.76 -8.59
CA ARG A 219 -1.03 -10.84 -9.29
C ARG A 219 -1.84 -9.60 -9.67
N THR A 220 -1.30 -8.40 -9.44
CA THR A 220 -1.87 -7.12 -9.91
C THR A 220 -0.73 -6.16 -10.26
N ALA A 221 -0.99 -5.17 -11.11
CA ALA A 221 0.01 -4.16 -11.49
C ALA A 221 0.67 -3.49 -10.27
N PHE A 222 -0.14 -3.15 -9.25
CA PHE A 222 0.29 -2.57 -7.97
C PHE A 222 1.30 -3.37 -7.13
N TYR A 223 1.61 -4.61 -7.52
CA TYR A 223 2.65 -5.40 -6.86
C TYR A 223 3.88 -5.55 -7.74
N ASP A 224 3.65 -5.70 -9.03
CA ASP A 224 4.66 -5.96 -10.04
C ASP A 224 5.60 -4.74 -10.20
N ASP A 225 5.06 -3.52 -10.11
CA ASP A 225 5.81 -2.26 -10.10
C ASP A 225 6.91 -2.23 -9.03
N ILE A 226 6.59 -2.59 -7.79
CA ILE A 226 7.52 -2.55 -6.66
C ILE A 226 8.57 -3.66 -6.77
N PHE A 227 8.21 -4.83 -7.31
CA PHE A 227 9.13 -5.94 -7.49
C PHE A 227 10.15 -5.68 -8.60
N TRP A 228 9.77 -4.93 -9.63
CA TRP A 228 10.68 -4.55 -10.69
C TRP A 228 11.89 -3.80 -10.15
N GLU A 229 11.68 -2.79 -9.29
CA GLU A 229 12.75 -1.99 -8.69
C GLU A 229 13.72 -2.85 -7.85
N GLN A 230 13.20 -3.84 -7.12
CA GLN A 230 14.05 -4.74 -6.32
C GLN A 230 14.98 -5.58 -7.19
N ILE A 231 14.47 -6.06 -8.34
CA ILE A 231 15.24 -6.86 -9.30
C ILE A 231 16.20 -5.97 -10.08
N TYR A 232 15.77 -4.77 -10.46
CA TYR A 232 16.56 -3.80 -11.21
C TYR A 232 17.83 -3.42 -10.45
N ASN A 233 17.73 -3.14 -9.15
CA ASN A 233 18.89 -2.83 -8.33
C ASN A 233 19.89 -3.98 -8.27
N LEU A 234 19.44 -5.23 -8.12
CA LEU A 234 20.36 -6.37 -8.21
C LEU A 234 21.04 -6.44 -9.59
N TYR A 235 20.28 -6.24 -10.66
CA TYR A 235 20.77 -6.28 -12.04
C TYR A 235 21.86 -5.24 -12.34
N ILE A 236 21.76 -4.04 -11.77
CA ILE A 236 22.70 -2.94 -12.04
C ILE A 236 23.85 -2.88 -11.04
N LEU A 237 23.64 -3.27 -9.77
CA LEU A 237 24.62 -3.10 -8.70
C LEU A 237 25.58 -4.29 -8.53
N GLU A 238 25.17 -5.49 -8.96
CA GLU A 238 25.95 -6.72 -8.79
C GLU A 238 26.26 -7.42 -10.12
N GLU A 239 27.48 -7.96 -10.20
CA GLU A 239 27.93 -8.76 -11.34
C GLU A 239 27.61 -10.23 -11.08
N LEU A 240 26.46 -10.69 -11.57
CA LEU A 240 26.03 -12.08 -11.46
C LEU A 240 26.52 -12.92 -12.65
N PRO A 241 26.64 -14.26 -12.48
CA PRO A 241 26.83 -15.17 -13.60
C PRO A 241 25.86 -14.91 -14.75
N GLN A 242 26.35 -15.01 -15.99
CA GLN A 242 25.59 -14.66 -17.20
C GLN A 242 24.19 -15.29 -17.26
N LYS A 243 24.06 -16.55 -16.80
CA LYS A 243 22.78 -17.27 -16.78
C LYS A 243 21.75 -16.58 -15.87
N GLU A 244 22.18 -16.09 -14.72
CA GLU A 244 21.32 -15.37 -13.78
C GLU A 244 21.01 -13.99 -14.32
N GLN A 245 21.99 -13.30 -14.91
CA GLN A 245 21.78 -12.01 -15.55
C GLN A 245 20.70 -12.05 -16.64
N VAL A 246 20.75 -13.05 -17.53
CA VAL A 246 19.72 -13.27 -18.55
C VAL A 246 18.36 -13.49 -17.90
N ARG A 247 18.29 -14.26 -16.80
CA ARG A 247 17.03 -14.55 -16.12
C ARG A 247 16.42 -13.31 -15.47
N LEU A 248 17.23 -12.45 -14.85
CA LEU A 248 16.76 -11.19 -14.28
C LEU A 248 16.26 -10.22 -15.35
N LYS A 249 16.97 -10.13 -16.49
CA LYS A 249 16.52 -9.36 -17.66
C LYS A 249 15.12 -9.79 -18.12
N GLU A 250 14.91 -11.09 -18.28
CA GLU A 250 13.60 -11.65 -18.69
C GLU A 250 12.48 -11.31 -17.69
N MET A 251 12.79 -11.32 -16.38
CA MET A 251 11.85 -10.91 -15.34
C MET A 251 11.48 -9.43 -15.46
N LEU A 252 12.48 -8.56 -15.64
CA LEU A 252 12.28 -7.11 -15.80
C LEU A 252 11.42 -6.80 -17.02
N GLU A 253 11.69 -7.40 -18.18
CA GLU A 253 10.90 -7.22 -19.40
C GLU A 253 9.47 -7.72 -19.22
N SER A 254 9.29 -8.91 -18.63
CA SER A 254 7.96 -9.50 -18.45
C SER A 254 7.08 -8.70 -17.49
N ILE A 255 7.65 -8.19 -16.40
CA ILE A 255 6.96 -7.31 -15.45
C ILE A 255 6.59 -5.99 -16.12
N LEU A 256 7.54 -5.35 -16.79
CA LEU A 256 7.31 -4.06 -17.44
C LEU A 256 6.25 -4.17 -18.54
N TYR A 257 6.27 -5.24 -19.33
CA TYR A 257 5.23 -5.54 -20.34
C TYR A 257 3.83 -5.65 -19.71
N PHE A 258 3.72 -6.36 -18.59
CA PHE A 258 2.43 -6.49 -17.91
C PHE A 258 1.91 -5.13 -17.42
N LEU A 259 2.79 -4.24 -16.97
CA LEU A 259 2.43 -2.90 -16.54
C LEU A 259 2.00 -2.04 -17.74
N ILE A 260 2.91 -1.75 -18.67
CA ILE A 260 2.68 -0.70 -19.68
C ILE A 260 1.86 -1.16 -20.88
N VAL A 261 1.82 -2.48 -21.17
CA VAL A 261 1.05 -3.02 -22.31
C VAL A 261 -0.26 -3.65 -21.82
N THR A 262 -0.19 -4.51 -20.81
CA THR A 262 -1.40 -5.26 -20.37
C THR A 262 -2.29 -4.46 -19.43
N SER A 263 -1.69 -3.62 -18.57
CA SER A 263 -2.41 -2.92 -17.51
C SER A 263 -2.73 -1.46 -17.84
N MET A 264 -2.45 -1.01 -19.05
CA MET A 264 -2.71 0.36 -19.48
C MET A 264 -4.20 0.57 -19.81
N GLU A 265 -4.73 1.70 -19.35
CA GLU A 265 -6.07 2.21 -19.66
C GLU A 265 -5.98 3.69 -20.04
N TRP A 266 -6.92 4.17 -20.85
CA TRP A 266 -7.03 5.58 -21.22
C TRP A 266 -7.88 6.38 -20.23
N LEU A 267 -7.34 7.49 -19.75
CA LEU A 267 -8.04 8.49 -18.94
C LEU A 267 -8.04 9.87 -19.62
N VAL A 268 -8.79 10.79 -19.03
CA VAL A 268 -8.88 12.19 -19.46
C VAL A 268 -8.69 13.08 -18.24
N ALA A 269 -7.73 14.01 -18.33
CA ALA A 269 -7.48 14.98 -17.28
C ALA A 269 -8.71 15.90 -17.10
N PRO A 270 -9.14 16.15 -15.84
CA PRO A 270 -10.47 16.71 -15.57
C PRO A 270 -10.64 18.17 -15.99
N SER A 271 -9.55 18.94 -16.09
CA SER A 271 -9.59 20.38 -16.38
C SER A 271 -9.19 20.67 -17.82
N SER A 272 -8.06 20.12 -18.28
CA SER A 272 -7.54 20.37 -19.63
C SER A 272 -8.20 19.50 -20.71
N GLY A 273 -8.79 18.37 -20.34
CA GLY A 273 -9.28 17.37 -21.29
C GLY A 273 -8.15 16.59 -21.98
N ILE A 274 -6.90 16.67 -21.49
CA ILE A 274 -5.78 15.89 -22.04
C ILE A 274 -6.08 14.40 -21.86
N ARG A 275 -6.14 13.67 -22.98
CA ARG A 275 -6.23 12.21 -22.95
C ARG A 275 -4.84 11.65 -22.69
N HIS A 276 -4.71 10.80 -21.67
CA HIS A 276 -3.44 10.23 -21.26
C HIS A 276 -3.59 8.76 -20.86
N PRO A 277 -2.52 7.96 -20.97
CA PRO A 277 -2.54 6.58 -20.49
C PRO A 277 -2.44 6.58 -18.95
N ALA A 278 -2.86 5.52 -18.29
CA ALA A 278 -2.68 5.29 -16.85
C ALA A 278 -2.74 3.79 -16.56
N ILE A 279 -2.22 3.33 -15.42
CA ILE A 279 -2.14 1.91 -15.11
C ILE A 279 -3.28 1.48 -14.19
N THR A 280 -4.09 0.51 -14.63
CA THR A 280 -5.12 -0.12 -13.80
C THR A 280 -4.60 -1.35 -13.08
N CYS A 281 -4.89 -1.49 -11.79
CA CYS A 281 -4.52 -2.68 -11.03
C CYS A 281 -5.21 -3.96 -11.49
N LEU A 282 -6.40 -3.84 -12.10
CA LEU A 282 -7.27 -4.96 -12.46
C LEU A 282 -7.62 -4.93 -13.96
N PRO A 283 -6.62 -5.14 -14.84
CA PRO A 283 -6.85 -5.12 -16.27
C PRO A 283 -7.84 -6.19 -16.71
N LYS A 284 -8.62 -5.86 -17.74
CA LYS A 284 -9.62 -6.71 -18.36
C LYS A 284 -9.40 -6.73 -19.86
N ASP A 285 -9.67 -7.87 -20.51
CA ASP A 285 -9.70 -7.95 -21.97
C ASP A 285 -10.95 -7.28 -22.55
N GLU A 286 -11.06 -7.26 -23.88
CA GLU A 286 -12.19 -6.70 -24.62
C GLU A 286 -13.55 -7.31 -24.24
N ASN A 287 -13.55 -8.55 -23.71
CA ASN A 287 -14.74 -9.26 -23.26
C ASN A 287 -15.00 -9.05 -21.76
N GLY A 288 -14.23 -8.18 -21.08
CA GLY A 288 -14.33 -7.91 -19.66
C GLY A 288 -13.75 -9.01 -18.76
N LYS A 289 -13.01 -9.98 -19.32
CA LYS A 289 -12.37 -11.04 -18.55
C LYS A 289 -11.09 -10.52 -17.90
N PRO A 290 -10.82 -10.85 -16.62
CA PRO A 290 -9.60 -10.41 -15.95
C PRO A 290 -8.34 -10.92 -16.65
N LEU A 291 -7.39 -10.02 -16.85
CA LEU A 291 -6.03 -10.30 -17.34
C LEU A 291 -5.04 -10.51 -16.19
N CYS A 292 -5.46 -10.26 -14.95
CA CYS A 292 -4.71 -10.53 -13.74
C CYS A 292 -4.90 -11.98 -13.25
N ASN A 293 -3.91 -12.53 -12.55
CA ASN A 293 -4.04 -13.85 -11.92
C ASN A 293 -4.85 -13.75 -10.61
N LEU A 294 -6.12 -14.13 -10.66
CA LEU A 294 -7.00 -14.24 -9.49
C LEU A 294 -8.00 -15.39 -9.68
N LYS A 295 -8.28 -16.15 -8.61
CA LYS A 295 -9.28 -17.24 -8.70
C LYS A 295 -10.68 -16.66 -8.97
N PRO A 296 -11.54 -17.33 -9.75
CA PRO A 296 -12.89 -16.83 -10.06
C PRO A 296 -13.74 -16.50 -8.82
N ARG A 297 -13.59 -17.29 -7.75
CA ARG A 297 -14.29 -17.06 -6.47
C ARG A 297 -13.85 -15.74 -5.81
N ASP A 298 -12.58 -15.40 -5.91
CA ASP A 298 -11.98 -14.24 -5.26
C ASP A 298 -12.28 -12.99 -6.10
N TRP A 299 -12.35 -13.12 -7.43
CA TRP A 299 -12.87 -12.09 -8.33
C TRP A 299 -14.32 -11.74 -8.03
N LYS A 300 -15.18 -12.76 -7.88
CA LYS A 300 -16.57 -12.56 -7.45
C LYS A 300 -16.64 -11.88 -6.08
N ALA A 301 -15.78 -12.25 -5.13
CA ALA A 301 -15.75 -11.63 -3.82
C ALA A 301 -15.34 -10.15 -3.88
N LYS A 302 -14.34 -9.79 -4.69
CA LYS A 302 -13.95 -8.39 -4.93
C LYS A 302 -15.12 -7.56 -5.45
N LYS A 303 -15.82 -8.06 -6.48
CA LYS A 303 -17.04 -7.43 -7.02
C LYS A 303 -18.11 -7.20 -5.95
N GLU A 304 -18.40 -8.22 -5.13
CA GLU A 304 -19.41 -8.12 -4.07
C GLU A 304 -19.08 -7.10 -2.97
N LEU A 305 -17.80 -6.73 -2.86
CA LEU A 305 -17.27 -5.76 -1.91
C LEU A 305 -17.11 -4.35 -2.51
N GLY A 306 -17.52 -4.13 -3.76
CA GLY A 306 -17.38 -2.85 -4.46
C GLY A 306 -16.00 -2.60 -5.08
N PHE A 307 -15.18 -3.64 -5.26
CA PHE A 307 -13.85 -3.54 -5.88
C PHE A 307 -13.81 -3.90 -7.38
N ASP A 308 -14.96 -4.01 -8.07
CA ASP A 308 -14.99 -4.26 -9.52
C ASP A 308 -14.83 -2.99 -10.38
N ASP A 309 -15.20 -1.85 -9.80
CA ASP A 309 -15.01 -0.49 -10.34
C ASP A 309 -13.72 0.11 -9.78
N TYR A 310 -12.60 -0.43 -10.27
CA TYR A 310 -11.27 -0.01 -9.86
C TYR A 310 -10.79 1.16 -10.73
N VAL A 311 -10.23 2.17 -10.07
CA VAL A 311 -9.68 3.37 -10.70
C VAL A 311 -8.18 3.17 -10.89
N PRO A 312 -7.58 3.54 -12.03
CA PRO A 312 -6.13 3.62 -12.13
C PRO A 312 -5.56 4.50 -11.01
N ASP A 313 -4.58 4.00 -10.26
CA ASP A 313 -3.89 4.80 -9.26
C ASP A 313 -2.69 5.54 -9.85
N VAL A 314 -2.41 6.68 -9.24
CA VAL A 314 -1.29 7.55 -9.57
C VAL A 314 0.04 6.85 -9.25
N ASP A 315 0.08 6.07 -8.18
CA ASP A 315 1.28 5.38 -7.69
C ASP A 315 1.88 4.42 -8.73
N THR A 316 1.14 3.38 -9.10
CA THR A 316 1.57 2.39 -10.09
C THR A 316 1.83 3.04 -11.46
N THR A 317 1.11 4.11 -11.80
CA THR A 317 1.34 4.84 -13.05
C THR A 317 2.70 5.56 -13.05
N PHE A 318 3.04 6.30 -12.00
CA PHE A 318 4.31 7.03 -11.93
C PHE A 318 5.51 6.10 -11.68
N LEU A 319 5.34 5.01 -10.94
CA LEU A 319 6.34 3.94 -10.89
C LEU A 319 6.61 3.37 -12.28
N ALA A 320 5.57 3.02 -13.04
CA ALA A 320 5.74 2.50 -14.40
C ALA A 320 6.45 3.51 -15.34
N LEU A 321 6.19 4.81 -15.20
CA LEU A 321 6.89 5.86 -15.96
C LEU A 321 8.38 5.93 -15.59
N ALA A 322 8.72 5.92 -14.29
CA ALA A 322 10.12 5.87 -13.84
C ALA A 322 10.82 4.60 -14.38
N MET A 323 10.15 3.45 -14.29
CA MET A 323 10.64 2.16 -14.78
C MET A 323 10.89 2.18 -16.29
N SER A 324 9.97 2.75 -17.09
CA SER A 324 10.14 2.89 -18.53
C SER A 324 11.42 3.66 -18.88
N ARG A 325 11.69 4.78 -18.20
CA ARG A 325 12.92 5.56 -18.42
C ARG A 325 14.17 4.79 -17.98
N LYS A 326 14.18 4.24 -16.76
CA LYS A 326 15.28 3.42 -16.24
C LYS A 326 15.59 2.22 -17.15
N TRP A 327 14.58 1.60 -17.73
CA TRP A 327 14.74 0.50 -18.68
C TRP A 327 15.36 0.97 -20.00
N LEU A 328 14.84 2.04 -20.60
CA LEU A 328 15.38 2.62 -21.82
C LEU A 328 16.86 3.03 -21.65
N ASP A 329 17.20 3.66 -20.52
CA ASP A 329 18.58 4.01 -20.18
C ASP A 329 19.47 2.78 -20.08
N LEU A 330 19.04 1.78 -19.31
CA LEU A 330 19.80 0.55 -19.10
C LEU A 330 20.05 -0.20 -20.42
N VAL A 331 19.04 -0.28 -21.28
CA VAL A 331 19.13 -0.94 -22.60
C VAL A 331 20.13 -0.20 -23.49
N ALA A 332 20.09 1.14 -23.51
CA ALA A 332 21.03 1.94 -24.28
C ALA A 332 22.47 1.83 -23.75
N GLU A 333 22.66 1.93 -22.43
CA GLU A 333 23.96 1.87 -21.77
C GLU A 333 24.63 0.51 -21.97
N LYS A 334 23.91 -0.59 -21.68
CA LYS A 334 24.45 -1.95 -21.75
C LYS A 334 24.28 -2.62 -23.12
N LYS A 335 23.67 -1.92 -24.10
CA LYS A 335 23.38 -2.43 -25.45
C LYS A 335 22.65 -3.78 -25.42
N LEU A 336 21.61 -3.86 -24.59
CA LEU A 336 20.87 -5.10 -24.36
C LEU A 336 19.97 -5.42 -25.56
N ASP A 337 19.95 -6.69 -25.96
CA ASP A 337 18.98 -7.19 -26.96
C ASP A 337 17.61 -7.39 -26.29
N CYS A 338 16.67 -6.49 -26.58
CA CYS A 338 15.37 -6.40 -25.92
C CYS A 338 14.22 -6.34 -26.93
N ASP A 339 13.01 -6.63 -26.46
CA ASP A 339 11.80 -6.53 -27.30
C ASP A 339 11.57 -5.09 -27.78
N SER A 340 11.71 -4.86 -29.08
CA SER A 340 11.56 -3.53 -29.69
C SER A 340 10.15 -2.95 -29.53
N ALA A 341 9.12 -3.79 -29.48
CA ALA A 341 7.74 -3.34 -29.26
C ALA A 341 7.55 -2.84 -27.82
N LEU A 342 8.21 -3.48 -26.85
CA LEU A 342 8.21 -3.04 -25.47
C LEU A 342 8.93 -1.69 -25.32
N LEU A 343 10.09 -1.52 -25.96
CA LEU A 343 10.83 -0.25 -25.95
C LEU A 343 10.00 0.89 -26.56
N GLN A 344 9.35 0.65 -27.71
CA GLN A 344 8.46 1.62 -28.32
C GLN A 344 7.26 1.97 -27.42
N SER A 345 6.72 0.98 -26.70
CA SER A 345 5.63 1.21 -25.74
C SER A 345 6.10 2.07 -24.56
N CYS A 346 7.34 1.89 -24.09
CA CYS A 346 7.96 2.73 -23.06
C CYS A 346 8.08 4.18 -23.53
N GLU A 347 8.65 4.40 -24.72
CA GLU A 347 8.79 5.75 -25.28
C GLU A 347 7.44 6.44 -25.44
N TYR A 348 6.47 5.75 -26.03
CA TYR A 348 5.12 6.27 -26.20
C TYR A 348 4.46 6.64 -24.86
N PHE A 349 4.65 5.81 -23.83
CA PHE A 349 4.10 6.08 -22.50
C PHE A 349 4.71 7.33 -21.86
N LEU A 350 5.97 7.64 -22.15
CA LEU A 350 6.68 8.83 -21.66
C LEU A 350 6.38 10.12 -22.43
N ASP A 351 5.88 10.03 -23.67
CA ASP A 351 5.66 11.18 -24.58
C ASP A 351 4.49 12.09 -24.21
N PHE A 352 3.79 11.81 -23.10
CA PHE A 352 2.70 12.64 -22.60
C PHE A 352 3.22 13.76 -21.68
N PRO A 353 2.51 14.91 -21.58
CA PRO A 353 2.90 16.03 -20.72
C PRO A 353 2.59 15.75 -19.25
N TRP A 354 3.30 14.78 -18.66
CA TRP A 354 2.97 14.22 -17.36
C TRP A 354 3.02 15.21 -16.18
N VAL A 355 3.91 16.19 -16.23
CA VAL A 355 3.97 17.24 -15.20
C VAL A 355 2.75 18.15 -15.26
N GLU A 356 2.28 18.48 -16.47
CA GLU A 356 1.06 19.27 -16.66
C GLU A 356 -0.19 18.48 -16.21
N ILE A 357 -0.27 17.21 -16.59
CA ILE A 357 -1.35 16.30 -16.20
C ILE A 357 -1.43 16.20 -14.67
N ILE A 358 -0.30 15.94 -13.99
CA ILE A 358 -0.32 15.70 -12.55
C ILE A 358 -0.55 16.97 -11.72
N ASN A 359 -0.15 18.14 -12.24
CA ASN A 359 -0.42 19.42 -11.61
C ASN A 359 -1.93 19.72 -11.49
N GLU A 360 -2.78 19.10 -12.33
CA GLU A 360 -4.25 19.20 -12.18
C GLU A 360 -4.78 18.56 -10.89
N TYR A 361 -4.03 17.62 -10.34
CA TYR A 361 -4.39 16.88 -9.14
C TYR A 361 -3.67 17.40 -7.89
N GLN A 362 -2.70 18.30 -8.04
CA GLN A 362 -1.83 18.74 -6.95
C GLN A 362 -2.50 19.82 -6.10
N ILE A 363 -2.57 19.57 -4.79
CA ILE A 363 -3.08 20.52 -3.80
C ILE A 363 -2.14 21.73 -3.73
N GLY A 364 -2.71 22.92 -3.90
CA GLY A 364 -1.93 24.17 -3.97
C GLY A 364 -1.52 24.57 -5.40
N GLY A 365 -1.76 23.74 -6.41
CA GLY A 365 -1.55 24.06 -7.84
C GLY A 365 -2.67 24.91 -8.47
N GLY A 366 -3.64 25.39 -7.68
CA GLY A 366 -4.79 26.18 -8.17
C GLY A 366 -5.98 25.35 -8.68
N ASN A 367 -5.79 24.05 -8.90
CA ASN A 367 -6.82 23.13 -9.36
C ASN A 367 -7.65 22.56 -8.20
N LYS A 368 -8.94 22.26 -8.44
CA LYS A 368 -9.89 21.77 -7.42
C LYS A 368 -10.68 20.53 -7.86
N THR A 369 -10.22 19.84 -8.90
CA THR A 369 -11.00 18.81 -9.60
C THR A 369 -11.00 17.46 -8.88
N ASN A 370 -9.99 17.15 -8.08
CA ASN A 370 -9.87 15.87 -7.38
C ASN A 370 -9.24 16.03 -5.99
N LEU A 371 -9.99 16.59 -5.03
CA LEU A 371 -9.51 16.78 -3.65
C LEU A 371 -9.66 15.49 -2.82
N PRO A 372 -8.87 15.32 -1.74
CA PRO A 372 -9.08 14.21 -0.81
C PRO A 372 -10.49 14.24 -0.21
N THR A 373 -11.21 13.13 -0.31
CA THR A 373 -12.51 12.93 0.36
C THR A 373 -12.35 12.29 1.73
N ILE A 374 -11.23 11.60 1.96
CA ILE A 374 -10.81 11.00 3.22
C ILE A 374 -9.55 11.72 3.69
N THR A 375 -9.58 12.28 4.89
CA THR A 375 -8.56 13.17 5.47
C THR A 375 -8.00 12.62 6.77
N MET A 376 -7.96 11.30 6.91
CA MET A 376 -7.51 10.64 8.13
C MET A 376 -5.99 10.52 8.23
N THR A 377 -5.26 10.79 7.13
CA THR A 377 -3.79 10.79 7.10
C THR A 377 -3.20 12.07 7.72
N ARG A 378 -3.71 12.45 8.88
CA ARG A 378 -3.19 13.53 9.72
C ARG A 378 -2.02 13.01 10.57
N PRO A 379 -1.08 13.87 10.99
CA PRO A 379 -1.05 15.33 10.84
C PRO A 379 -0.30 15.84 9.59
N LEU A 380 -0.27 15.09 8.48
CA LEU A 380 0.37 15.57 7.25
C LEU A 380 -0.22 16.92 6.80
N ASP A 381 0.67 17.83 6.43
CA ASP A 381 0.33 19.00 5.63
C ASP A 381 0.17 18.54 4.18
N TYR A 382 -1.01 18.70 3.61
CA TYR A 382 -1.32 18.22 2.26
C TYR A 382 -0.87 19.17 1.16
N PHE A 383 -0.33 20.36 1.48
CA PHE A 383 0.16 21.28 0.45
C PHE A 383 1.25 20.60 -0.42
N GLY A 384 1.05 20.60 -1.72
CA GLY A 384 1.92 19.96 -2.71
C GLY A 384 1.66 18.47 -2.94
N ALA A 385 0.77 17.84 -2.18
CA ALA A 385 0.39 16.45 -2.38
C ALA A 385 -0.65 16.28 -3.49
N VAL A 386 -0.67 15.10 -4.08
CA VAL A 386 -1.69 14.57 -4.97
C VAL A 386 -2.40 13.42 -4.25
N PRO A 387 -3.71 13.22 -4.44
CA PRO A 387 -4.40 12.02 -3.94
C PRO A 387 -4.11 10.76 -4.76
N LEU A 388 -4.38 9.60 -4.16
CA LEU A 388 -3.97 8.30 -4.72
C LEU A 388 -4.59 7.96 -6.09
N TRP A 389 -5.85 8.31 -6.32
CA TRP A 389 -6.59 7.88 -7.52
C TRP A 389 -6.67 9.02 -8.55
N PHE A 390 -6.52 8.67 -9.83
CA PHE A 390 -6.95 9.57 -10.90
C PHE A 390 -8.47 9.79 -10.86
N ASP A 391 -8.96 10.87 -11.48
CA ASP A 391 -10.40 11.09 -11.58
C ASP A 391 -11.01 10.13 -12.62
N LYS A 392 -11.98 9.32 -12.18
CA LYS A 392 -12.70 8.39 -13.05
C LYS A 392 -14.12 8.12 -12.51
N PRO A 393 -15.17 8.66 -13.15
CA PRO A 393 -16.55 8.34 -12.81
C PRO A 393 -16.97 6.96 -13.37
N PHE A 394 -17.85 6.27 -12.64
CA PHE A 394 -18.47 5.01 -13.07
C PHE A 394 -19.97 5.16 -13.24
N THR A 395 -20.47 4.95 -14.45
CA THR A 395 -21.91 4.93 -14.73
C THR A 395 -22.46 3.52 -14.51
N LYS A 396 -23.50 3.41 -13.68
CA LYS A 396 -24.08 2.14 -13.27
C LYS A 396 -25.31 1.81 -14.13
N ALA A 397 -25.83 0.60 -14.00
CA ALA A 397 -26.84 0.06 -14.90
C ALA A 397 -28.18 0.82 -14.90
N ASP A 398 -28.48 1.55 -13.83
CA ASP A 398 -29.65 2.42 -13.66
C ASP A 398 -29.37 3.90 -14.05
N GLY A 399 -28.18 4.19 -14.57
CA GLY A 399 -27.75 5.53 -15.00
C GLY A 399 -27.09 6.39 -13.92
N HIS A 400 -26.99 5.94 -12.66
CA HIS A 400 -26.30 6.73 -11.65
C HIS A 400 -24.79 6.78 -11.90
N VAL A 401 -24.17 7.91 -11.60
CA VAL A 401 -22.72 8.09 -11.70
C VAL A 401 -22.13 8.05 -10.29
N VAL A 402 -21.31 7.05 -10.02
CA VAL A 402 -20.49 6.97 -8.82
C VAL A 402 -19.14 7.61 -9.10
N ARG A 403 -18.77 8.57 -8.25
CA ARG A 403 -17.42 9.11 -8.19
C ARG A 403 -16.76 8.66 -6.90
N GLU A 404 -15.42 8.72 -6.85
CA GLU A 404 -14.62 8.33 -5.68
C GLU A 404 -15.10 7.01 -5.04
N THR A 405 -15.32 5.97 -5.86
CA THR A 405 -15.89 4.66 -5.44
C THR A 405 -15.25 4.15 -4.16
N LEU A 406 -13.95 4.38 -4.02
CA LEU A 406 -13.10 3.90 -2.94
C LEU A 406 -12.65 4.98 -1.96
N GLY A 407 -13.21 6.19 -2.10
CA GLY A 407 -12.70 7.42 -1.50
C GLY A 407 -11.38 7.87 -2.12
N ASN A 408 -10.96 9.08 -1.78
CA ASN A 408 -9.68 9.63 -2.21
C ASN A 408 -8.91 10.19 -1.03
N GLU A 409 -7.65 9.84 -0.92
CA GLU A 409 -6.82 10.05 0.26
C GLU A 409 -5.37 10.35 -0.15
N ILE A 410 -4.67 11.10 0.69
CA ILE A 410 -3.25 11.37 0.50
C ILE A 410 -2.45 10.22 1.10
N CYS A 411 -1.62 9.59 0.28
CA CYS A 411 -0.55 8.73 0.76
C CYS A 411 0.81 9.34 0.39
N PRO A 412 1.68 9.58 1.39
CA PRO A 412 2.93 10.27 1.11
C PRO A 412 3.92 9.39 0.33
N GLY A 413 3.79 8.06 0.38
CA GLY A 413 4.61 7.13 -0.41
C GLY A 413 4.53 7.40 -1.91
N HIS A 414 3.32 7.31 -2.49
CA HIS A 414 3.14 7.51 -3.93
C HIS A 414 3.51 8.93 -4.41
N ASN A 415 3.38 9.94 -3.55
CA ASN A 415 3.83 11.29 -3.89
C ASN A 415 5.35 11.34 -4.10
N MET A 416 6.10 10.48 -3.39
CA MET A 416 7.54 10.35 -3.59
C MET A 416 7.84 9.69 -4.93
N ASP A 417 7.05 8.69 -5.32
CA ASP A 417 7.16 8.03 -6.64
C ASP A 417 6.88 9.01 -7.79
N ILE A 418 5.91 9.91 -7.62
CA ILE A 418 5.68 11.01 -8.58
C ILE A 418 6.92 11.89 -8.70
N LEU A 419 7.47 12.35 -7.58
CA LEU A 419 8.66 13.20 -7.57
C LEU A 419 9.86 12.49 -8.22
N GLU A 420 10.14 11.25 -7.82
CA GLU A 420 11.21 10.42 -8.41
C GLU A 420 11.04 10.31 -9.93
N SER A 421 9.85 9.92 -10.40
CA SER A 421 9.56 9.77 -11.82
C SER A 421 9.74 11.08 -12.59
N ILE A 422 9.35 12.22 -12.02
CA ILE A 422 9.56 13.53 -12.65
C ILE A 422 11.06 13.84 -12.76
N LEU A 423 11.85 13.57 -11.72
CA LEU A 423 13.30 13.82 -11.75
C LEU A 423 14.04 12.92 -12.75
N VAL A 424 13.66 11.65 -12.83
CA VAL A 424 14.19 10.69 -13.81
C VAL A 424 13.85 11.11 -15.24
N ASN A 425 12.68 11.72 -15.48
CA ASN A 425 12.22 12.16 -16.81
C ASN A 425 12.37 13.67 -17.06
N ARG A 426 13.12 14.38 -16.22
CA ARG A 426 13.11 15.85 -16.14
C ARG A 426 13.38 16.56 -17.46
N THR A 427 14.26 16.00 -18.30
CA THR A 427 14.62 16.58 -19.61
C THR A 427 13.48 16.43 -20.62
N GLN A 428 12.89 15.23 -20.72
CA GLN A 428 11.80 14.98 -21.67
C GLN A 428 10.53 15.77 -21.29
N TRP A 429 10.26 15.90 -19.99
CA TRP A 429 9.07 16.59 -19.49
C TRP A 429 9.28 18.07 -19.19
N LYS A 430 10.47 18.62 -19.47
CA LYS A 430 10.82 20.01 -19.15
C LYS A 430 10.46 20.37 -17.71
N ALA A 431 10.76 19.45 -16.79
CA ALA A 431 10.30 19.52 -15.41
C ALA A 431 10.90 20.71 -14.65
N LEU A 432 12.02 21.23 -15.14
CA LEU A 432 12.80 22.30 -14.51
C LEU A 432 12.51 23.68 -15.12
N GLU A 433 11.43 23.82 -15.90
CA GLU A 433 11.08 25.04 -16.61
C GLU A 433 9.72 25.58 -16.13
N GLY A 434 9.60 26.90 -15.97
CA GLY A 434 8.33 27.60 -15.74
C GLY A 434 7.45 27.01 -14.63
N GLU A 435 6.17 26.77 -14.93
CA GLU A 435 5.19 26.20 -14.00
C GLU A 435 5.47 24.74 -13.62
N ASN A 436 6.19 23.99 -14.46
CA ASN A 436 6.58 22.62 -14.17
C ASN A 436 7.57 22.60 -12.99
N LEU A 437 8.51 23.53 -12.94
CA LEU A 437 9.45 23.66 -11.81
C LEU A 437 8.72 23.94 -10.50
N GLU A 438 7.69 24.80 -10.54
CA GLU A 438 6.90 25.10 -9.34
C GLU A 438 6.07 23.89 -8.87
N THR A 439 5.63 23.05 -9.80
CA THR A 439 5.00 21.74 -9.49
C THR A 439 5.97 20.81 -8.76
N VAL A 440 7.21 20.70 -9.26
CA VAL A 440 8.28 19.91 -8.63
C VAL A 440 8.60 20.42 -7.21
N LYS A 441 8.76 21.74 -7.05
CA LYS A 441 9.06 22.37 -5.74
C LYS A 441 7.94 22.15 -4.73
N ARG A 442 6.68 22.11 -5.15
CA ARG A 442 5.53 21.79 -4.29
C ARG A 442 5.60 20.34 -3.78
N PHE A 443 5.91 19.36 -4.63
CA PHE A 443 6.13 17.98 -4.18
C PHE A 443 7.28 17.89 -3.18
N LEU A 444 8.43 18.51 -3.48
CA LEU A 444 9.56 18.52 -2.55
C LEU A 444 9.17 19.16 -1.20
N THR A 445 8.39 20.23 -1.22
CA THR A 445 7.90 20.90 -0.01
C THR A 445 6.98 20.01 0.81
N PHE A 446 6.08 19.25 0.17
CA PHE A 446 5.24 18.26 0.84
C PHE A 446 6.08 17.22 1.62
N HIS A 447 7.07 16.62 0.95
CA HIS A 447 7.96 15.64 1.57
C HIS A 447 8.79 16.25 2.68
N HIS A 448 9.38 17.43 2.45
CA HIS A 448 10.17 18.13 3.45
C HIS A 448 9.36 18.42 4.72
N ASN A 449 8.13 18.92 4.59
CA ASN A 449 7.23 19.16 5.70
C ASN A 449 6.92 17.87 6.47
N ALA A 450 6.66 16.76 5.77
CA ALA A 450 6.38 15.46 6.40
C ALA A 450 7.58 14.92 7.20
N PHE A 451 8.80 15.06 6.68
CA PHE A 451 10.03 14.57 7.32
C PHE A 451 10.49 15.45 8.49
N VAL A 452 10.57 16.77 8.29
CA VAL A 452 11.09 17.70 9.30
C VAL A 452 10.15 17.84 10.51
N SER A 453 8.83 17.76 10.29
CA SER A 453 7.87 17.71 11.40
C SER A 453 7.92 16.40 12.19
N GLY A 454 8.53 15.34 11.64
CA GLY A 454 8.46 13.98 12.18
C GLY A 454 7.14 13.27 11.90
N ASN A 455 6.20 13.89 11.16
CA ASN A 455 4.88 13.34 10.90
C ASN A 455 4.92 12.01 10.14
N PHE A 456 5.93 11.80 9.30
CA PHE A 456 6.17 10.56 8.57
C PHE A 456 6.26 9.31 9.45
N LYS A 457 6.59 9.46 10.74
CA LYS A 457 6.75 8.34 11.68
C LYS A 457 5.42 7.79 12.19
N HIS A 458 4.33 8.54 12.03
CA HIS A 458 3.04 8.12 12.59
C HIS A 458 2.30 7.17 11.64
N ASP A 459 1.88 6.00 12.13
CA ASP A 459 1.12 5.00 11.36
C ASP A 459 -0.17 5.57 10.71
N ASN A 460 -0.74 6.66 11.26
CA ASN A 460 -1.90 7.32 10.66
C ASN A 460 -1.54 8.18 9.44
N ALA A 461 -0.36 8.80 9.41
CA ALA A 461 0.12 9.62 8.30
C ALA A 461 0.44 8.79 7.05
N VAL A 462 0.92 7.56 7.23
CA VAL A 462 1.37 6.66 6.16
C VAL A 462 0.41 5.47 6.07
N ARG A 463 -0.80 5.70 5.57
CA ARG A 463 -1.87 4.71 5.78
C ARG A 463 -1.84 3.51 4.82
N PHE A 464 -1.28 3.71 3.63
CA PHE A 464 -1.12 2.66 2.62
C PHE A 464 0.17 1.86 2.79
N TYR A 465 1.17 2.46 3.39
CA TYR A 465 2.51 1.91 3.50
C TYR A 465 2.99 2.06 4.92
N LEU A 466 3.79 1.14 5.42
CA LEU A 466 4.43 1.36 6.73
C LEU A 466 5.36 2.59 6.66
N PRO A 467 5.60 3.31 7.78
CA PRO A 467 6.56 4.41 7.81
C PRO A 467 7.92 4.04 7.20
N GLU A 468 8.35 2.81 7.43
CA GLU A 468 9.60 2.23 6.93
C GLU A 468 9.67 2.19 5.41
N ILE A 469 8.54 1.92 4.74
CA ILE A 469 8.47 1.91 3.27
C ILE A 469 8.59 3.34 2.74
N TYR A 470 7.87 4.30 3.34
CA TYR A 470 7.98 5.70 2.93
C TYR A 470 9.41 6.24 3.13
N VAL A 471 10.07 5.85 4.22
CA VAL A 471 11.49 6.16 4.46
C VAL A 471 12.40 5.50 3.42
N SER A 472 12.09 4.28 2.98
CA SER A 472 12.85 3.64 1.89
C SER A 472 12.74 4.37 0.56
N TYR A 473 11.62 5.03 0.30
CA TYR A 473 11.43 5.82 -0.92
C TYR A 473 12.26 7.11 -0.88
N ALA A 474 12.53 7.67 0.31
CA ALA A 474 13.52 8.74 0.43
C ALA A 474 14.93 8.28 0.02
N GLY A 475 15.27 7.00 0.26
CA GLY A 475 16.50 6.39 -0.26
C GLY A 475 16.56 6.37 -1.78
N ARG A 476 15.49 5.88 -2.45
CA ARG A 476 15.38 5.86 -3.92
C ARG A 476 15.42 7.27 -4.52
N LEU A 477 14.67 8.20 -3.94
CA LEU A 477 14.69 9.60 -4.34
C LEU A 477 16.10 10.17 -4.22
N TYR A 478 16.81 9.91 -3.13
CA TYR A 478 18.16 10.41 -2.94
C TYR A 478 19.14 9.85 -3.97
N ASP A 479 19.02 8.56 -4.32
CA ASP A 479 19.83 7.96 -5.37
C ASP A 479 19.58 8.63 -6.73
N THR A 480 18.31 8.92 -7.05
CA THR A 480 17.92 9.71 -8.23
C THR A 480 18.46 11.14 -8.17
N TRP A 481 18.38 11.80 -7.00
CA TRP A 481 18.87 13.17 -6.78
C TRP A 481 20.35 13.30 -7.13
N LEU A 482 21.16 12.29 -6.80
CA LEU A 482 22.58 12.27 -7.13
C LEU A 482 22.89 12.18 -8.64
N THR A 483 21.89 11.94 -9.49
CA THR A 483 22.04 11.95 -10.96
C THR A 483 21.82 13.33 -11.59
N LEU A 484 21.42 14.32 -10.79
CA LEU A 484 21.23 15.71 -11.24
C LEU A 484 22.54 16.48 -11.19
N SER A 485 22.74 17.43 -12.12
CA SER A 485 23.85 18.38 -12.05
C SER A 485 23.69 19.32 -10.85
N ASP A 486 24.80 19.92 -10.41
CA ASP A 486 24.77 20.90 -9.31
C ASP A 486 23.83 22.08 -9.63
N GLU A 487 23.72 22.50 -10.89
CA GLU A 487 22.80 23.57 -11.29
C GLU A 487 21.33 23.13 -11.21
N GLU A 488 21.02 21.90 -11.61
CA GLU A 488 19.68 21.33 -11.50
C GLU A 488 19.26 21.19 -10.02
N GLN A 489 20.19 20.76 -9.17
CA GLN A 489 19.97 20.63 -7.73
C GLN A 489 19.67 22.00 -7.09
N GLU A 490 20.48 23.02 -7.37
CA GLU A 490 20.29 24.38 -6.86
C GLU A 490 18.97 25.00 -7.35
N LEU A 491 18.55 24.72 -8.58
CA LEU A 491 17.31 25.23 -9.16
C LEU A 491 16.06 24.66 -8.45
N ILE A 492 16.10 23.38 -8.10
CA ILE A 492 14.99 22.68 -7.44
C ILE A 492 14.98 22.98 -5.94
N ASP A 493 16.14 22.95 -5.30
CA ASP A 493 16.28 23.00 -3.84
C ASP A 493 17.42 23.92 -3.36
N PRO A 494 17.28 25.24 -3.52
CA PRO A 494 18.30 26.21 -3.07
C PRO A 494 18.44 26.28 -1.54
N THR A 495 17.59 25.55 -0.80
CA THR A 495 17.53 25.57 0.66
C THR A 495 17.98 24.26 1.31
N GLY A 496 18.36 23.25 0.53
CA GLY A 496 18.82 21.96 1.04
C GLY A 496 17.76 21.15 1.80
N LYS A 497 16.51 21.17 1.35
CA LYS A 497 15.41 20.29 1.84
C LYS A 497 15.71 18.81 1.64
N VAL A 498 16.31 18.41 0.52
CA VAL A 498 16.63 17.01 0.21
C VAL A 498 17.62 16.44 1.22
N GLU A 499 18.66 17.20 1.58
CA GLU A 499 19.60 16.78 2.62
C GLU A 499 18.94 16.70 4.00
N GLN A 500 18.00 17.60 4.33
CA GLN A 500 17.23 17.50 5.57
C GLN A 500 16.32 16.25 5.62
N ILE A 501 15.67 15.91 4.50
CA ILE A 501 14.90 14.67 4.36
C ILE A 501 15.83 13.47 4.56
N ARG A 502 17.00 13.47 3.90
CA ARG A 502 18.01 12.42 4.02
C ARG A 502 18.46 12.23 5.47
N GLU A 503 18.79 13.31 6.18
CA GLU A 503 19.22 13.22 7.59
C GLU A 503 18.11 12.66 8.48
N ALA A 504 16.86 13.10 8.30
CA ALA A 504 15.71 12.58 9.04
C ALA A 504 15.48 11.07 8.76
N ALA A 505 15.60 10.64 7.51
CA ALA A 505 15.49 9.25 7.09
C ALA A 505 16.62 8.37 7.68
N ILE A 506 17.87 8.82 7.62
CA ILE A 506 19.02 8.13 8.25
C ILE A 506 18.78 7.96 9.75
N ASN A 507 18.35 9.03 10.43
CA ASN A 507 18.08 8.99 11.86
C ASN A 507 16.96 8.01 12.20
N TYR A 508 15.91 7.95 11.39
CA TYR A 508 14.84 6.96 11.56
C TYR A 508 15.36 5.53 11.42
N CYS A 509 16.10 5.22 10.35
CA CYS A 509 16.66 3.88 10.16
C CYS A 509 17.61 3.49 11.30
N LYS A 510 18.44 4.43 11.78
CA LYS A 510 19.41 4.19 12.85
C LYS A 510 18.76 3.97 14.21
N PHE A 511 17.87 4.88 14.62
CA PHE A 511 17.36 4.91 15.99
C PHE A 511 16.00 4.23 16.13
N ASP A 512 15.07 4.50 15.23
CA ASP A 512 13.71 3.97 15.29
C ASP A 512 13.61 2.54 14.73
N MET A 513 14.40 2.19 13.70
CA MET A 513 14.42 0.83 13.14
C MET A 513 15.50 -0.04 13.80
N LEU A 514 16.78 0.14 13.43
CA LEU A 514 17.91 -0.71 13.81
C LEU A 514 18.32 -0.56 15.29
N GLY A 515 17.86 0.50 15.96
CA GLY A 515 18.00 0.68 17.40
C GLY A 515 17.09 -0.25 18.23
N SER A 516 16.23 -1.04 17.58
CA SER A 516 15.30 -1.96 18.23
C SER A 516 15.12 -3.26 17.43
N THR A 517 14.38 -4.22 17.99
CA THR A 517 14.06 -5.49 17.34
C THR A 517 13.38 -5.26 15.99
N LEU A 518 13.87 -5.92 14.95
CA LEU A 518 13.32 -5.94 13.59
C LEU A 518 13.09 -7.39 13.14
N ASN A 519 12.18 -7.58 12.18
CA ASN A 519 12.09 -8.82 11.40
C ASN A 519 12.91 -8.68 10.08
N PRO A 520 13.07 -9.75 9.28
CA PRO A 520 13.85 -9.70 8.05
C PRO A 520 13.34 -8.68 7.02
N PHE A 521 12.02 -8.48 6.92
CA PHE A 521 11.45 -7.48 6.02
C PHE A 521 11.84 -6.07 6.45
N ASP A 522 11.64 -5.71 7.72
CA ASP A 522 12.05 -4.39 8.22
C ASP A 522 13.57 -4.17 8.09
N ALA A 523 14.36 -5.21 8.35
CA ALA A 523 15.82 -5.14 8.22
C ALA A 523 16.26 -4.90 6.78
N SER A 524 15.60 -5.55 5.81
CA SER A 524 15.88 -5.32 4.39
C SER A 524 15.63 -3.87 3.97
N LEU A 525 14.54 -3.25 4.45
CA LEU A 525 14.26 -1.84 4.21
C LEU A 525 15.34 -0.94 4.83
N ALA A 526 15.72 -1.16 6.08
CA ALA A 526 16.74 -0.33 6.74
C ALA A 526 18.09 -0.41 6.02
N VAL A 527 18.52 -1.61 5.61
CA VAL A 527 19.79 -1.83 4.92
C VAL A 527 19.80 -1.16 3.55
N ALA A 528 18.78 -1.41 2.72
CA ALA A 528 18.68 -0.80 1.40
C ALA A 528 18.66 0.73 1.53
N THR A 529 17.84 1.24 2.44
CA THR A 529 17.66 2.69 2.64
C THR A 529 18.96 3.36 3.10
N LEU A 530 19.64 2.85 4.12
CA LEU A 530 20.90 3.44 4.59
C LEU A 530 22.00 3.41 3.52
N SER A 531 22.04 2.34 2.72
CA SER A 531 22.96 2.21 1.60
C SER A 531 22.67 3.28 0.53
N LEU A 532 21.42 3.41 0.11
CA LEU A 532 20.99 4.40 -0.88
C LEU A 532 21.17 5.85 -0.38
N LEU A 533 20.87 6.12 0.88
CA LEU A 533 21.12 7.42 1.53
C LEU A 533 22.62 7.69 1.78
N ARG A 534 23.53 6.85 1.31
CA ARG A 534 24.99 6.98 1.47
C ARG A 534 25.37 7.26 2.93
N TYR A 535 24.92 6.41 3.85
CA TYR A 535 25.25 6.56 5.27
C TYR A 535 26.75 6.74 5.48
N ARG A 536 27.18 7.79 6.20
CA ARG A 536 28.59 8.23 6.17
C ARG A 536 29.56 7.31 6.92
N GLN A 537 29.10 6.57 7.92
CA GLN A 537 29.97 5.82 8.84
C GLN A 537 30.01 4.32 8.48
N ARG A 538 30.71 3.99 7.39
CA ARG A 538 30.96 2.58 6.99
C ARG A 538 31.67 1.82 8.11
N GLY A 539 31.23 0.59 8.40
CA GLY A 539 31.89 -0.30 9.36
C GLY A 539 31.65 0.01 10.85
N ASP A 540 30.74 0.93 11.18
CA ASP A 540 30.31 1.16 12.58
C ASP A 540 29.37 0.05 13.11
N GLY A 541 28.97 -0.89 12.26
CA GLY A 541 28.13 -2.04 12.58
C GLY A 541 26.64 -1.78 12.47
N ILE A 542 26.19 -0.57 12.09
CA ILE A 542 24.76 -0.25 12.01
C ILE A 542 24.12 -0.96 10.83
N VAL A 543 24.69 -0.88 9.63
CA VAL A 543 24.14 -1.53 8.44
C VAL A 543 24.30 -3.06 8.55
N GLU A 544 25.45 -3.51 9.06
CA GLU A 544 25.78 -4.92 9.28
C GLU A 544 24.81 -5.59 10.27
N ARG A 545 24.19 -4.84 11.18
CA ARG A 545 23.11 -5.36 12.04
C ARG A 545 21.91 -5.83 11.24
N GLY A 546 21.51 -5.09 10.22
CA GLY A 546 20.43 -5.51 9.34
C GLY A 546 20.80 -6.79 8.59
N ILE A 547 22.04 -6.88 8.09
CA ILE A 547 22.56 -8.08 7.43
C ILE A 547 22.58 -9.28 8.36
N ARG A 548 23.03 -9.10 9.61
CA ARG A 548 23.00 -10.14 10.65
C ARG A 548 21.58 -10.64 10.90
N ILE A 549 20.59 -9.75 10.95
CA ILE A 549 19.18 -10.14 11.11
C ILE A 549 18.69 -10.98 9.93
N LEU A 550 19.03 -10.59 8.69
CA LEU A 550 18.68 -11.36 7.49
C LEU A 550 19.30 -12.77 7.57
N HIS A 551 20.59 -12.86 7.86
CA HIS A 551 21.32 -14.13 7.98
C HIS A 551 20.73 -15.03 9.08
N ASP A 552 20.57 -14.51 10.30
CA ASP A 552 20.11 -15.28 11.46
C ASP A 552 18.67 -15.83 11.30
N HIS A 553 17.87 -15.24 10.41
CA HIS A 553 16.49 -15.66 10.15
C HIS A 553 16.33 -16.51 8.89
N LEU A 554 17.41 -16.85 8.17
CA LEU A 554 17.32 -17.74 7.02
C LEU A 554 16.64 -19.07 7.40
N GLY A 555 15.64 -19.46 6.60
CA GLY A 555 14.89 -20.70 6.78
C GLY A 555 13.64 -20.59 7.67
N GLU A 556 13.26 -19.39 8.13
CA GLU A 556 12.04 -19.20 8.91
C GLU A 556 10.73 -19.35 8.08
N GLY A 557 10.85 -19.28 6.75
CA GLY A 557 9.74 -19.38 5.81
C GLY A 557 9.19 -20.81 5.65
N SER A 558 7.93 -20.92 5.27
CA SER A 558 7.34 -22.24 4.93
C SER A 558 7.65 -22.64 3.49
N PHE A 559 7.43 -23.90 3.11
CA PHE A 559 7.54 -24.37 1.71
C PHE A 559 8.88 -24.04 1.02
N LYS A 560 9.97 -24.11 1.78
CA LYS A 560 11.35 -23.80 1.36
C LYS A 560 11.62 -22.33 1.02
N HIS A 561 10.74 -21.41 1.42
CA HIS A 561 11.06 -19.99 1.36
C HIS A 561 12.07 -19.61 2.45
N PRO A 562 13.03 -18.71 2.19
CA PRO A 562 13.98 -18.24 3.20
C PRO A 562 13.27 -17.53 4.37
N TYR A 563 12.25 -16.73 4.09
CA TYR A 563 11.57 -15.89 5.09
C TYR A 563 10.06 -16.12 5.15
N LYS A 564 9.44 -15.65 6.24
CA LYS A 564 7.98 -15.58 6.35
C LYS A 564 7.43 -14.47 5.44
N ALA A 565 6.11 -14.48 5.25
CA ALA A 565 5.40 -13.38 4.62
C ALA A 565 5.17 -12.27 5.66
N TYR A 566 5.64 -11.06 5.39
CA TYR A 566 5.42 -9.86 6.21
C TYR A 566 4.56 -8.84 5.46
N GLU A 567 3.84 -8.02 6.22
CA GLU A 567 3.11 -6.85 5.75
C GLU A 567 4.07 -5.86 5.09
N TRP A 568 3.91 -5.65 3.78
CA TRP A 568 4.64 -4.60 3.07
C TRP A 568 3.76 -3.38 2.79
N THR A 569 2.47 -3.61 2.52
CA THR A 569 1.45 -2.58 2.35
C THR A 569 0.19 -2.93 3.14
N MET A 570 -0.51 -1.88 3.56
CA MET A 570 -1.81 -1.96 4.20
C MET A 570 -2.82 -1.29 3.29
N VAL A 571 -3.87 -2.01 2.91
CA VAL A 571 -4.88 -1.48 2.01
C VAL A 571 -6.20 -1.33 2.77
N ARG A 572 -6.88 -0.21 2.54
CA ARG A 572 -8.29 0.04 2.87
C ARG A 572 -8.65 0.25 4.35
N HIS A 573 -9.86 0.77 4.53
CA HIS A 573 -10.51 1.10 5.79
C HIS A 573 -11.89 0.43 5.90
N PRO A 574 -12.38 0.07 7.12
CA PRO A 574 -11.71 -0.01 8.42
C PRO A 574 -11.09 -1.43 8.58
N THR A 575 -11.24 -2.24 7.52
CA THR A 575 -10.69 -3.56 7.30
C THR A 575 -9.22 -3.32 7.09
N ARG A 576 -8.43 -3.52 8.14
CA ARG A 576 -6.99 -3.63 7.95
C ARG A 576 -6.74 -4.84 7.06
N ILE A 577 -6.38 -4.62 5.81
CA ILE A 577 -5.92 -5.66 4.88
C ILE A 577 -4.41 -5.53 4.81
N ILE A 578 -3.71 -6.50 5.35
CA ILE A 578 -2.25 -6.57 5.19
C ILE A 578 -1.94 -7.40 3.95
N VAL A 579 -0.91 -7.00 3.22
CA VAL A 579 -0.52 -7.65 1.98
C VAL A 579 0.94 -8.07 2.09
N GLY A 580 1.27 -9.23 1.54
CA GLY A 580 2.64 -9.73 1.43
C GLY A 580 2.69 -11.18 0.99
N SER A 581 3.91 -11.66 0.75
CA SER A 581 4.20 -13.07 0.55
C SER A 581 5.63 -13.36 0.98
N GLU A 582 5.96 -14.64 1.05
CA GLU A 582 7.31 -15.06 1.36
C GLU A 582 8.31 -14.60 0.29
N VAL A 583 7.92 -14.70 -0.99
CA VAL A 583 8.78 -14.23 -2.09
C VAL A 583 8.92 -12.71 -2.10
N THR A 584 7.90 -11.96 -1.68
CA THR A 584 8.04 -10.51 -1.47
C THR A 584 9.18 -10.22 -0.50
N THR A 585 9.25 -10.91 0.63
CA THR A 585 10.35 -10.70 1.60
C THR A 585 11.70 -11.08 0.99
N SER A 586 11.77 -12.14 0.20
CA SER A 586 12.98 -12.52 -0.55
C SER A 586 13.43 -11.43 -1.54
N LEU A 587 12.50 -10.79 -2.27
CA LEU A 587 12.81 -9.70 -3.22
C LEU A 587 13.39 -8.47 -2.51
N PHE A 588 12.80 -8.05 -1.39
CA PHE A 588 13.33 -6.92 -0.62
C PHE A 588 14.69 -7.25 0.02
N ALA A 589 14.88 -8.46 0.55
CA ALA A 589 16.18 -8.90 1.06
C ALA A 589 17.24 -8.98 -0.04
N LEU A 590 16.85 -9.39 -1.25
CA LEU A 590 17.72 -9.42 -2.43
C LEU A 590 18.22 -8.02 -2.79
N ASN A 591 17.32 -7.03 -2.85
CA ASN A 591 17.69 -5.63 -3.06
C ASN A 591 18.61 -5.11 -1.93
N ALA A 592 18.28 -5.40 -0.67
CA ALA A 592 19.08 -5.00 0.48
C ALA A 592 20.53 -5.49 0.40
N ILE A 593 20.74 -6.75 -0.01
CA ILE A 593 22.09 -7.29 -0.18
C ILE A 593 22.82 -6.63 -1.35
N ALA A 594 22.16 -6.40 -2.49
CA ALA A 594 22.75 -5.71 -3.62
C ALA A 594 23.20 -4.28 -3.25
N CYS A 595 22.32 -3.51 -2.62
CA CYS A 595 22.63 -2.17 -2.13
C CYS A 595 23.76 -2.18 -1.11
N TYR A 596 23.76 -3.12 -0.16
CA TYR A 596 24.82 -3.23 0.84
C TYR A 596 26.18 -3.53 0.21
N LYS A 597 26.26 -4.52 -0.69
CA LYS A 597 27.50 -4.89 -1.36
C LYS A 597 28.06 -3.73 -2.19
N HIS A 598 27.19 -3.01 -2.92
CA HIS A 598 27.59 -1.81 -3.64
C HIS A 598 28.07 -0.69 -2.70
N TYR A 599 27.34 -0.44 -1.60
CA TYR A 599 27.70 0.55 -0.60
C TYR A 599 29.02 0.26 0.12
N MET A 600 29.42 -1.00 0.25
CA MET A 600 30.70 -1.37 0.89
C MET A 600 31.90 -1.29 -0.06
N LYS A 601 31.68 -1.19 -1.37
CA LYS A 601 32.71 -0.84 -2.36
C LYS A 601 33.05 0.65 -2.22
#